data_AF-A0A7S4I695-F1
#
_entry.id   AF-A0A7S4I695-F1
#
_cell.length_a   1.000
_cell.length_b   1.000
_cell.length_c   1.000
_cell.angle_alpha   90.00
_cell.angle_beta   90.00
_cell.angle_gamma   90.00
#
_symmetry.space_group_name_H-M   'P 1'
#
loop_
_entity.id
_entity.type
_entity.pdbx_description
1 polymer ?
#
loop_
_entity_poly.entity_id
_entity_poly.type
_entity_poly.pdbx_seq_one_letter_code
_entity_poly.pdbx_strand_id
1 'polypeptide(L)'
;MPEEKTEKKTRKSRKTGDGEKKKRKTRKTGQAALPSIPPDNELDRLYEQLLLNLGVGEDQKNAMRMMDKTQKWTMICQSKEELLTTTPQHFIEILKSTGITLKNAEKLRVALVHENMAWLQKFIDLDGVKLFFTKFKQLLESPSKTEVVLELITEFVLSAKGLLNVK
;
A
#
# COMPACT_ATOMS: atom_id res chain seq x y z
N MET A 1 18.16 71.37 -6.69
CA MET A 1 18.14 72.69 -7.34
C MET A 1 19.53 73.27 -7.20
N PRO A 2 20.26 73.59 -8.29
CA PRO A 2 20.19 73.01 -9.66
C PRO A 2 20.93 71.64 -9.68
N GLU A 3 21.63 71.14 -10.72
CA GLU A 3 21.25 70.99 -12.17
C GLU A 3 20.91 69.46 -12.37
N GLU A 4 21.12 68.63 -13.41
CA GLU A 4 21.78 68.63 -14.75
C GLU A 4 23.34 68.59 -14.78
N LYS A 5 24.08 68.29 -15.88
CA LYS A 5 23.78 68.03 -17.32
C LYS A 5 24.81 67.07 -17.98
N THR A 6 24.41 66.27 -19.00
CA THR A 6 25.24 65.71 -20.13
C THR A 6 26.41 64.71 -19.86
N GLU A 7 26.92 63.83 -20.78
CA GLU A 7 26.51 63.40 -22.15
C GLU A 7 27.06 62.03 -22.65
N LYS A 8 26.42 61.50 -23.74
CA LYS A 8 26.93 60.69 -24.90
C LYS A 8 27.94 59.51 -24.76
N LYS A 9 27.49 58.34 -25.29
CA LYS A 9 28.15 57.45 -26.32
C LYS A 9 29.47 56.71 -25.93
N THR A 10 29.89 55.56 -26.53
CA THR A 10 29.37 54.70 -27.63
C THR A 10 29.95 53.26 -27.61
N ARG A 11 29.32 52.35 -28.38
CA ARG A 11 29.92 51.23 -29.17
C ARG A 11 30.40 49.92 -28.49
N LYS A 12 29.66 48.85 -28.84
CA LYS A 12 30.10 47.72 -29.71
C LYS A 12 30.84 46.51 -29.10
N SER A 13 30.08 45.45 -28.84
CA SER A 13 30.40 44.04 -29.19
C SER A 13 29.06 43.33 -29.52
N ARG A 14 28.94 42.40 -30.49
CA ARG A 14 29.59 41.07 -30.66
C ARG A 14 29.29 40.14 -29.48
N LYS A 15 28.88 38.89 -29.66
CA LYS A 15 28.73 38.04 -30.87
C LYS A 15 27.56 37.06 -30.68
N THR A 16 27.08 36.47 -31.78
CA THR A 16 26.16 35.32 -31.76
C THR A 16 26.71 34.13 -30.97
N GLY A 17 25.83 33.43 -30.25
CA GLY A 17 26.07 32.13 -29.63
C GLY A 17 24.76 31.33 -29.62
N ASP A 18 24.74 30.20 -30.32
CA ASP A 18 23.51 29.44 -30.56
C ASP A 18 23.11 28.58 -29.35
N GLY A 19 21.86 28.70 -28.93
CA GLY A 19 21.35 28.12 -27.68
C GLY A 19 20.86 26.69 -27.85
N GLU A 20 21.79 25.74 -27.96
CA GLU A 20 21.52 24.32 -28.22
C GLU A 20 20.35 23.77 -27.37
N LYS A 21 19.26 23.35 -28.03
CA LYS A 21 18.02 22.87 -27.38
C LYS A 21 18.22 21.49 -26.73
N LYS A 22 18.89 21.47 -25.58
CA LYS A 22 19.23 20.30 -24.78
C LYS A 22 17.96 19.57 -24.31
N LYS A 23 17.53 18.56 -25.09
CA LYS A 23 16.34 17.73 -24.83
C LYS A 23 16.38 17.15 -23.41
N ARG A 24 15.61 17.75 -22.49
CA ARG A 24 15.32 17.14 -21.17
C ARG A 24 14.59 15.82 -21.39
N LYS A 25 15.31 14.70 -21.31
CA LYS A 25 14.70 13.38 -21.11
C LYS A 25 13.91 13.42 -19.81
N THR A 26 12.59 13.51 -19.89
CA THR A 26 11.70 13.27 -18.75
C THR A 26 11.93 11.84 -18.29
N ARG A 27 12.49 11.68 -17.08
CA ARG A 27 12.53 10.39 -16.40
C ARG A 27 11.08 9.92 -16.22
N LYS A 28 10.68 8.86 -16.94
CA LYS A 28 9.51 8.08 -16.54
C LYS A 28 9.85 7.44 -15.19
N THR A 29 9.36 8.03 -14.11
CA THR A 29 9.25 7.32 -12.82
C THR A 29 8.30 6.16 -13.02
N GLY A 30 8.77 4.94 -12.77
CA GLY A 30 7.97 3.73 -12.88
C GLY A 30 6.96 3.65 -11.75
N GLN A 31 5.80 4.29 -11.91
CA GLN A 31 4.59 3.81 -11.24
C GLN A 31 4.28 2.42 -11.79
N ALA A 32 3.96 1.47 -10.91
CA ALA A 32 3.40 0.20 -11.34
C ALA A 32 2.11 0.49 -12.12
N ALA A 33 2.01 -0.02 -13.35
CA ALA A 33 0.83 0.23 -14.17
C ALA A 33 -0.36 -0.50 -13.54
N LEU A 34 -1.37 0.26 -13.13
CA LEU A 34 -2.67 -0.31 -12.75
C LEU A 34 -3.20 -1.15 -13.93
N PRO A 35 -3.92 -2.26 -13.67
CA PRO A 35 -4.57 -3.03 -14.72
C PRO A 35 -5.51 -2.13 -15.53
N SER A 36 -5.70 -2.46 -16.81
CA SER A 36 -6.56 -1.69 -17.72
C SER A 36 -7.97 -1.52 -17.14
N ILE A 37 -8.47 -0.28 -17.16
CA ILE A 37 -9.83 0.06 -16.70
C ILE A 37 -10.84 -0.78 -17.52
N PRO A 38 -11.77 -1.51 -16.87
CA PRO A 38 -12.77 -2.31 -17.57
C PRO A 38 -13.85 -1.41 -18.23
N PRO A 39 -14.70 -1.96 -19.11
CA PRO A 39 -15.83 -1.23 -19.69
C PRO A 39 -16.75 -0.63 -18.62
N ASP A 40 -17.35 0.53 -18.91
CA ASP A 40 -18.13 1.33 -17.95
C ASP A 40 -19.18 0.53 -17.16
N ASN A 41 -19.91 -0.35 -17.84
CA ASN A 41 -20.95 -1.19 -17.25
C ASN A 41 -20.41 -2.27 -16.29
N GLU A 42 -19.16 -2.71 -16.47
CA GLU A 42 -18.46 -3.58 -15.53
C GLU A 42 -17.83 -2.78 -14.39
N LEU A 43 -17.28 -1.59 -14.69
CA LEU A 43 -16.70 -0.68 -13.70
C LEU A 43 -17.73 -0.26 -12.65
N ASP A 44 -18.89 0.25 -13.06
CA ASP A 44 -19.94 0.69 -12.12
C ASP A 44 -20.56 -0.50 -11.37
N ARG A 45 -20.68 -1.68 -11.98
CA ARG A 45 -21.12 -2.91 -11.27
C ARG A 45 -20.14 -3.31 -10.17
N LEU A 46 -18.84 -3.27 -10.46
CA LEU A 46 -17.79 -3.55 -9.47
C LEU A 46 -17.74 -2.46 -8.37
N TYR A 47 -18.09 -1.22 -8.71
CA TYR A 47 -18.12 -0.11 -7.75
C TYR A 47 -19.32 -0.19 -6.81
N GLU A 48 -20.54 -0.47 -7.31
CA GLU A 48 -21.70 -0.70 -6.43
C GLU A 48 -21.49 -1.91 -5.52
N GLN A 49 -20.85 -2.99 -6.01
CA GLN A 49 -20.48 -4.12 -5.15
C GLN A 49 -19.48 -3.71 -4.05
N LEU A 50 -18.52 -2.83 -4.34
CA LEU A 50 -17.63 -2.25 -3.34
C LEU A 50 -18.40 -1.40 -2.32
N LEU A 51 -19.30 -0.52 -2.76
CA LEU A 51 -20.12 0.32 -1.88
C LEU A 51 -21.04 -0.50 -0.96
N LEU A 52 -21.55 -1.64 -1.43
CA LEU A 52 -22.29 -2.60 -0.61
C LEU A 52 -21.40 -3.27 0.44
N ASN A 53 -20.21 -3.75 0.03
CA ASN A 53 -19.25 -4.38 0.95
C ASN A 53 -18.74 -3.42 2.04
N LEU A 54 -18.63 -2.12 1.73
CA LEU A 54 -18.21 -1.08 2.68
C LEU A 54 -19.29 -0.66 3.68
N GLY A 55 -20.55 -1.08 3.50
CA GLY A 55 -21.65 -0.79 4.44
C GLY A 55 -22.03 0.70 4.59
N VAL A 56 -21.54 1.57 3.70
CA VAL A 56 -21.73 3.03 3.77
C VAL A 56 -23.20 3.45 3.57
N GLY A 57 -23.60 4.54 4.22
CA GLY A 57 -24.95 5.11 4.11
C GLY A 57 -25.27 5.64 2.70
N GLU A 58 -26.54 5.70 2.33
CA GLU A 58 -26.94 5.98 0.94
C GLU A 58 -26.54 7.40 0.47
N ASP A 59 -26.55 8.39 1.35
CA ASP A 59 -26.04 9.75 1.06
C ASP A 59 -24.54 9.72 0.72
N GLN A 60 -23.77 8.89 1.42
CA GLN A 60 -22.35 8.70 1.15
C GLN A 60 -22.13 7.92 -0.15
N LYS A 61 -22.95 6.90 -0.46
CA LYS A 61 -22.93 6.24 -1.78
C LYS A 61 -23.22 7.23 -2.90
N ASN A 62 -24.18 8.13 -2.74
CA ASN A 62 -24.50 9.16 -3.74
C ASN A 62 -23.33 10.12 -3.98
N ALA A 63 -22.61 10.54 -2.93
CA ALA A 63 -21.37 11.29 -3.07
C ALA A 63 -20.27 10.48 -3.78
N MET A 64 -20.12 9.20 -3.46
CA MET A 64 -19.10 8.31 -4.06
C MET A 64 -19.41 7.93 -5.51
N ARG A 65 -20.68 7.82 -5.91
CA ARG A 65 -21.11 7.57 -7.30
C ARG A 65 -20.67 8.68 -8.26
N MET A 66 -20.49 9.90 -7.76
CA MET A 66 -19.99 11.06 -8.52
C MET A 66 -18.46 11.10 -8.69
N MET A 67 -17.70 10.16 -8.10
CA MET A 67 -16.25 10.03 -8.33
C MET A 67 -15.93 9.69 -9.79
N ASP A 68 -14.76 10.12 -10.27
CA ASP A 68 -14.34 9.84 -11.63
C ASP A 68 -13.99 8.35 -11.85
N LYS A 69 -14.00 7.90 -13.12
CA LYS A 69 -13.76 6.49 -13.47
C LYS A 69 -12.40 5.96 -12.99
N THR A 70 -11.38 6.82 -12.94
CA THR A 70 -10.03 6.48 -12.46
C THR A 70 -10.03 6.31 -10.94
N GLN A 71 -10.72 7.18 -10.21
CA GLN A 71 -10.92 7.07 -8.77
C GLN A 71 -11.69 5.80 -8.41
N LYS A 72 -12.83 5.55 -9.07
CA LYS A 72 -13.62 4.32 -8.93
C LYS A 72 -12.75 3.07 -9.15
N TRP A 73 -12.00 3.03 -10.24
CA TRP A 73 -11.13 1.90 -10.56
C TRP A 73 -9.96 1.74 -9.58
N THR A 74 -9.38 2.84 -9.11
CA THR A 74 -8.31 2.82 -8.10
C THR A 74 -8.81 2.22 -6.79
N MET A 75 -9.99 2.62 -6.31
CA MET A 75 -10.61 2.03 -5.12
C MET A 75 -10.93 0.54 -5.30
N ILE A 76 -11.43 0.13 -6.48
CA ILE A 76 -11.68 -1.29 -6.78
C ILE A 76 -10.38 -2.10 -6.79
N CYS A 77 -9.29 -1.56 -7.36
CA CYS A 77 -7.97 -2.19 -7.33
C CYS A 77 -7.46 -2.33 -5.89
N GLN A 78 -7.50 -1.24 -5.11
CA GLN A 78 -7.04 -1.20 -3.72
C GLN A 78 -7.82 -2.17 -2.83
N SER A 79 -9.16 -2.17 -2.89
CA SER A 79 -9.97 -3.10 -2.11
C SER A 79 -9.72 -4.57 -2.48
N LYS A 80 -9.52 -4.88 -3.77
CA LYS A 80 -9.12 -6.23 -4.22
C LYS A 80 -7.74 -6.62 -3.70
N GLU A 81 -6.77 -5.70 -3.71
CA GLU A 81 -5.43 -5.92 -3.16
C GLU A 81 -5.47 -6.12 -1.64
N GLU A 82 -6.23 -5.30 -0.91
CA GLU A 82 -6.44 -5.43 0.53
C GLU A 82 -7.03 -6.80 0.87
N LEU A 83 -8.14 -7.18 0.24
CA LEU A 83 -8.79 -8.51 0.39
C LEU A 83 -7.82 -9.67 0.11
N LEU A 84 -6.97 -9.56 -0.92
CA LEU A 84 -5.94 -10.56 -1.17
C LEU A 84 -4.92 -10.62 -0.03
N THR A 85 -4.46 -9.47 0.47
CA THR A 85 -3.50 -9.38 1.58
C THR A 85 -4.08 -9.65 2.98
N THR A 86 -5.39 -9.82 3.12
CA THR A 86 -6.02 -10.29 4.37
C THR A 86 -6.44 -11.76 4.32
N THR A 87 -6.34 -12.47 3.18
CA THR A 87 -6.68 -13.91 3.13
C THR A 87 -5.80 -14.77 4.07
N PRO A 88 -6.32 -15.87 4.64
CA PRO A 88 -5.49 -16.83 5.37
C PRO A 88 -4.30 -17.30 4.55
N GLN A 89 -4.54 -17.63 3.27
CA GLN A 89 -3.54 -18.11 2.32
C GLN A 89 -2.35 -17.13 2.16
N HIS A 90 -2.60 -15.82 2.12
CA HIS A 90 -1.54 -14.82 2.05
C HIS A 90 -0.59 -14.89 3.26
N PHE A 91 -1.15 -15.05 4.47
CA PHE A 91 -0.36 -15.19 5.69
C PHE A 91 0.36 -16.54 5.79
N ILE A 92 -0.22 -17.61 5.25
CA ILE A 92 0.47 -18.91 5.13
C ILE A 92 1.76 -18.77 4.30
N GLU A 93 1.71 -18.08 3.15
CA GLU A 93 2.91 -17.85 2.32
C GLU A 93 3.91 -16.89 2.99
N ILE A 94 3.44 -15.87 3.72
CA ILE A 94 4.30 -15.02 4.56
C ILE A 94 5.04 -15.84 5.63
N LEU A 95 4.36 -16.77 6.32
CA LEU A 95 4.97 -17.59 7.37
C LEU A 95 5.98 -18.61 6.81
N LYS A 96 5.72 -19.14 5.60
CA LYS A 96 6.66 -19.99 4.84
C LYS A 96 7.89 -19.22 4.33
N SER A 97 7.72 -17.96 3.94
CA SER A 97 8.82 -17.14 3.38
C SER A 97 10.00 -17.02 4.35
N THR A 98 11.24 -16.88 3.84
CA THR A 98 12.47 -17.00 4.64
C THR A 98 12.53 -15.99 5.80
N GLY A 99 12.21 -14.72 5.55
CA GLY A 99 12.05 -13.68 6.57
C GLY A 99 10.64 -13.09 6.58
N ILE A 100 10.19 -12.63 7.75
CA ILE A 100 8.94 -11.86 7.91
C ILE A 100 9.27 -10.41 8.27
N THR A 101 8.53 -9.45 7.71
CA THR A 101 8.67 -8.03 8.02
C THR A 101 7.74 -7.61 9.15
N LEU A 102 8.07 -6.55 9.90
CA LEU A 102 7.24 -6.06 11.00
C LEU A 102 5.80 -5.77 10.54
N LYS A 103 5.65 -5.03 9.43
CA LYS A 103 4.35 -4.74 8.79
C LYS A 103 3.52 -5.99 8.46
N ASN A 104 4.16 -7.11 8.13
CA ASN A 104 3.46 -8.36 7.86
C ASN A 104 3.05 -9.08 9.16
N ALA A 105 3.84 -8.97 10.23
CA ALA A 105 3.48 -9.46 11.56
C ALA A 105 2.34 -8.63 12.19
N GLU A 106 2.37 -7.30 12.05
CA GLU A 106 1.29 -6.40 12.46
C GLU A 106 -0.03 -6.74 11.74
N LYS A 107 0.01 -6.93 10.41
CA LYS A 107 -1.15 -7.37 9.63
C LYS A 107 -1.68 -8.72 10.11
N LEU A 108 -0.80 -9.68 10.38
CA LEU A 108 -1.16 -11.00 10.89
C LEU A 108 -1.81 -10.91 12.29
N ARG A 109 -1.26 -10.07 13.19
CA ARG A 109 -1.87 -9.78 14.50
C ARG A 109 -3.29 -9.22 14.34
N VAL A 110 -3.48 -8.23 13.46
CA VAL A 110 -4.80 -7.62 13.23
C VAL A 110 -5.79 -8.65 12.70
N ALA A 111 -5.40 -9.46 11.70
CA ALA A 111 -6.25 -10.53 11.18
C ALA A 111 -6.63 -11.55 12.27
N LEU A 112 -5.66 -12.09 13.01
CA LEU A 112 -5.88 -13.07 14.08
C LEU A 112 -6.68 -12.57 15.30
N VAL A 113 -6.97 -11.27 15.38
CA VAL A 113 -7.75 -10.65 16.47
C VAL A 113 -9.14 -10.18 16.00
N HIS A 114 -9.33 -9.85 14.73
CA HIS A 114 -10.57 -9.21 14.23
C HIS A 114 -11.30 -9.97 13.12
N GLU A 115 -10.64 -10.95 12.48
CA GLU A 115 -11.30 -11.77 11.46
C GLU A 115 -12.27 -12.78 12.07
N ASN A 116 -13.23 -13.21 11.26
CA ASN A 116 -14.32 -14.08 11.69
C ASN A 116 -13.89 -15.56 11.86
N MET A 117 -14.69 -16.35 12.57
CA MET A 117 -14.40 -17.77 12.83
C MET A 117 -14.19 -18.61 11.55
N ALA A 118 -14.83 -18.29 10.42
CA ALA A 118 -14.64 -19.02 9.17
C ALA A 118 -13.33 -18.64 8.45
N TRP A 119 -12.77 -17.46 8.74
CA TRP A 119 -11.40 -17.09 8.36
C TRP A 119 -10.40 -17.88 9.20
N LEU A 120 -10.59 -17.90 10.52
CA LEU A 120 -9.70 -18.57 11.47
C LEU A 120 -9.67 -20.08 11.25
N GLN A 121 -10.82 -20.72 11.03
CA GLN A 121 -10.87 -22.15 10.72
C GLN A 121 -10.02 -22.46 9.48
N LYS A 122 -10.16 -21.68 8.40
CA LYS A 122 -9.31 -21.83 7.20
C LYS A 122 -7.82 -21.61 7.48
N PHE A 123 -7.45 -20.73 8.41
CA PHE A 123 -6.06 -20.56 8.82
C PHE A 123 -5.53 -21.78 9.59
N ILE A 124 -6.37 -22.40 10.43
CA ILE A 124 -6.06 -23.65 11.14
C ILE A 124 -5.93 -24.82 10.14
N ASP A 125 -6.91 -24.98 9.23
CA ASP A 125 -6.97 -26.04 8.20
C ASP A 125 -5.74 -26.02 7.27
N LEU A 126 -5.12 -24.85 7.08
CA LEU A 126 -3.92 -24.65 6.27
C LEU A 126 -2.61 -24.77 7.08
N ASP A 127 -2.64 -25.45 8.22
CA ASP A 127 -1.47 -25.67 9.10
C ASP A 127 -0.91 -24.35 9.72
N GLY A 128 -1.69 -23.26 9.66
CA GLY A 128 -1.23 -21.89 9.93
C GLY A 128 -0.77 -21.65 11.36
N VAL A 129 -1.43 -22.26 12.35
CA VAL A 129 -1.02 -22.18 13.77
C VAL A 129 0.35 -22.86 13.98
N LYS A 130 0.59 -23.98 13.30
CA LYS A 130 1.88 -24.72 13.35
C LYS A 130 2.99 -23.96 12.63
N LEU A 131 2.71 -23.37 11.47
CA LEU A 131 3.63 -22.46 10.77
C LEU A 131 3.95 -21.21 11.60
N PHE A 132 2.94 -20.62 12.25
CA PHE A 132 3.07 -19.47 13.14
C PHE A 132 4.03 -19.75 14.31
N PHE A 133 3.81 -20.83 15.08
CA PHE A 133 4.70 -21.18 16.19
C PHE A 133 6.09 -21.65 15.72
N THR A 134 6.19 -22.27 14.54
CA THR A 134 7.50 -22.57 13.91
C THR A 134 8.27 -21.28 13.60
N LYS A 135 7.59 -20.27 13.05
CA LYS A 135 8.21 -18.97 12.73
C LYS A 135 8.57 -18.18 13.97
N PHE A 136 7.72 -18.21 15.00
CA PHE A 136 8.01 -17.61 16.30
C PHE A 136 9.24 -18.24 16.95
N LYS A 137 9.34 -19.58 16.94
CA LYS A 137 10.51 -20.30 17.43
C LYS A 137 11.80 -19.87 16.72
N GLN A 138 11.78 -19.72 15.39
CA GLN A 138 12.95 -19.23 14.63
C GLN A 138 13.41 -17.82 15.08
N LEU A 139 12.48 -16.91 15.40
CA LEU A 139 12.81 -15.58 15.94
C LEU A 139 13.39 -15.67 17.36
N LEU A 140 12.81 -16.52 18.21
CA LEU A 140 13.31 -16.79 19.57
C LEU A 140 14.69 -17.46 19.58
N GLU A 141 15.01 -18.30 18.59
CA GLU A 141 16.32 -18.97 18.43
C GLU A 141 17.35 -18.13 17.63
N SER A 142 16.96 -17.00 17.03
CA SER A 142 17.88 -16.10 16.31
C SER A 142 19.09 -15.71 17.18
N PRO A 143 20.35 -15.93 16.73
CA PRO A 143 21.54 -15.68 17.53
C PRO A 143 21.79 -14.18 17.78
N SER A 144 21.26 -13.30 16.93
CA SER A 144 21.20 -11.86 17.16
C SER A 144 19.78 -11.45 17.55
N LYS A 145 19.68 -10.66 18.63
CA LYS A 145 18.46 -9.96 19.07
C LYS A 145 18.59 -8.48 18.72
N THR A 146 18.48 -8.18 17.43
CA THR A 146 18.32 -6.79 16.98
C THR A 146 16.94 -6.26 17.40
N GLU A 147 16.81 -4.94 17.45
CA GLU A 147 15.55 -4.24 17.75
C GLU A 147 14.37 -4.80 16.94
N VAL A 148 14.53 -4.88 15.61
CA VAL A 148 13.52 -5.46 14.69
C VAL A 148 13.13 -6.91 15.03
N VAL A 149 14.05 -7.73 15.55
CA VAL A 149 13.74 -9.11 15.99
C VAL A 149 12.94 -9.10 17.29
N LEU A 150 13.18 -8.14 18.19
CA LEU A 150 12.41 -7.97 19.43
C LEU A 150 11.01 -7.40 19.16
N GLU A 151 10.87 -6.46 18.21
CA GLU A 151 9.58 -5.98 17.71
C GLU A 151 8.77 -7.12 17.09
N LEU A 152 9.38 -7.92 16.21
CA LEU A 152 8.76 -9.11 15.64
C LEU A 152 8.33 -10.12 16.72
N ILE A 153 9.19 -10.43 17.70
CA ILE A 153 8.83 -11.28 18.85
C ILE A 153 7.61 -10.73 19.59
N THR A 154 7.53 -9.41 19.78
CA THR A 154 6.41 -8.75 20.44
C THR A 154 5.12 -8.89 19.65
N GLU A 155 5.14 -8.66 18.33
CA GLU A 155 3.97 -8.84 17.46
C GLU A 155 3.47 -10.30 17.42
N PHE A 156 4.38 -11.29 17.48
CA PHE A 156 3.99 -12.69 17.62
C PHE A 156 3.38 -12.99 19.00
N VAL A 157 3.89 -12.44 20.10
CA VAL A 157 3.26 -12.58 21.44
C VAL A 157 1.84 -11.98 21.45
N LEU A 158 1.65 -10.80 20.85
CA LEU A 158 0.34 -10.17 20.72
C LEU A 158 -0.61 -10.94 19.79
N SER A 159 -0.09 -11.53 18.71
CA SER A 159 -0.85 -12.40 17.79
C SER A 159 -1.33 -13.69 18.47
N ALA A 160 -0.48 -14.29 19.31
CA ALA A 160 -0.83 -15.50 20.07
C ALA A 160 -2.00 -15.24 21.05
N LYS A 161 -2.11 -14.02 21.61
CA LYS A 161 -3.28 -13.63 22.41
C LYS A 161 -4.58 -13.61 21.60
N GLY A 162 -4.53 -13.29 20.30
CA GLY A 162 -5.67 -13.42 19.40
C GLY A 162 -6.12 -14.88 19.27
N LEU A 163 -5.18 -15.76 18.89
CA LEU A 163 -5.40 -17.21 18.76
C LEU A 163 -5.93 -17.89 20.05
N LEU A 164 -5.55 -17.38 21.23
CA LEU A 164 -5.96 -17.95 22.53
C LEU A 164 -7.25 -17.35 23.12
N ASN A 165 -7.76 -16.25 22.56
CA ASN A 165 -9.01 -15.62 22.99
C ASN A 165 -10.26 -16.15 22.25
N VAL A 166 -10.07 -17.14 21.38
CA VAL A 166 -11.10 -17.81 20.59
C VAL A 166 -12.01 -18.63 21.52
N LYS A 167 -13.33 -18.46 21.36
CA LYS A 167 -14.37 -19.09 22.19
C LYS A 167 -15.38 -19.85 21.32
#